data_AF-A0A914Y456-F1
#
_entry.id   AF-A0A914Y456-F1
#
_cell.length_a   1.000
_cell.length_b   1.000
_cell.length_c   1.000
_cell.angle_alpha   90.00
_cell.angle_beta   90.00
_cell.angle_gamma   90.00
#
_symmetry.space_group_name_H-M   'P 1'
#
loop_
_entity.id
_entity.type
_entity.pdbx_description
1 polymer ?
#
loop_
_entity_poly.entity_id
_entity_poly.type
_entity_poly.pdbx_seq_one_letter_code
_entity_poly.pdbx_strand_id
1 'polypeptide(L)'
;MREHNRIARQLESINAFWSDEKVYLETRRILGAVFQHIKYDLIPKKAGYFHGYDSTCDASISHPFATAAFRFGHALIRRMFCRLNSFYRNHSEPVDLVQNFNNVESVYDKENGGIDSLLWD
;
A
#
# COMPACT_ATOMS: atom_id res chain seq x y z
N MET A 1 -5.17 -3.02 -4.18
CA MET A 1 -6.02 -3.65 -5.23
C MET A 1 -5.99 -2.90 -6.56
N ARG A 2 -6.16 -1.57 -6.61
CA ARG A 2 -6.04 -0.79 -7.87
C ARG A 2 -4.73 -1.09 -8.61
N GLU A 3 -3.60 -1.00 -7.89
CA GLU A 3 -2.27 -1.21 -8.49
C GLU A 3 -2.01 -2.65 -8.94
N HIS A 4 -2.47 -3.64 -8.17
CA HIS A 4 -2.42 -5.05 -8.58
C HIS A 4 -3.10 -5.23 -9.94
N ASN A 5 -4.33 -4.74 -10.08
CA ASN A 5 -5.10 -4.91 -11.31
C ASN A 5 -4.49 -4.13 -12.48
N ARG A 6 -3.88 -2.97 -12.21
CA ARG A 6 -3.15 -2.19 -13.22
C ARG A 6 -1.99 -3.00 -13.80
N ILE A 7 -1.15 -3.56 -12.93
CA ILE A 7 0.02 -4.38 -13.34
C ILE A 7 -0.44 -5.68 -14.01
N ALA A 8 -1.45 -6.35 -13.47
CA ALA A 8 -1.98 -7.60 -14.03
C ALA A 8 -2.42 -7.43 -15.50
N ARG A 9 -3.20 -6.37 -15.80
CA ARG A 9 -3.64 -6.05 -17.18
C ARG A 9 -2.46 -5.77 -18.11
N GLN A 10 -1.43 -5.09 -17.60
CA GLN A 10 -0.22 -4.84 -18.39
C GLN A 10 0.53 -6.15 -18.69
N LEU A 11 0.69 -7.03 -17.70
CA LEU A 11 1.35 -8.33 -17.88
C LEU A 11 0.58 -9.23 -18.84
N GLU A 12 -0.75 -9.26 -18.74
CA GLU A 12 -1.63 -10.00 -19.65
C GLU A 12 -1.49 -9.49 -21.10
N SER A 13 -1.47 -8.17 -21.30
CA SER A 13 -1.30 -7.57 -22.64
C SER A 13 0.05 -7.90 -23.29
N ILE A 14 1.11 -8.02 -22.49
CA ILE A 14 2.47 -8.31 -22.96
C ILE A 14 2.66 -9.84 -23.14
N ASN A 15 2.01 -10.65 -22.29
CA ASN A 15 2.17 -12.09 -22.24
C ASN A 15 0.82 -12.80 -22.43
N ALA A 16 0.24 -12.67 -23.62
CA ALA A 16 -1.10 -13.18 -23.92
C ALA A 16 -1.29 -14.70 -23.75
N PHE A 17 -0.19 -15.47 -23.62
CA PHE A 17 -0.20 -16.92 -23.40
C PHE A 17 -0.08 -17.31 -21.92
N TRP A 18 0.08 -16.36 -21.00
CA TRP A 18 0.09 -16.67 -19.56
C TRP A 18 -1.31 -17.01 -19.09
N SER A 19 -1.41 -17.96 -18.16
CA SER A 19 -2.64 -18.22 -17.42
C SER A 19 -2.90 -17.12 -16.39
N ASP A 20 -4.16 -16.96 -15.99
CA ASP A 20 -4.58 -16.03 -14.94
C ASP A 20 -3.79 -16.24 -13.63
N GLU A 21 -3.53 -17.49 -13.25
CA GLU A 21 -2.72 -17.83 -12.07
C GLU A 21 -1.31 -17.26 -12.18
N LYS A 22 -0.68 -17.39 -13.35
CA LYS A 22 0.67 -16.86 -13.57
C LYS A 22 0.67 -15.34 -13.53
N VAL A 23 -0.31 -14.69 -14.15
CA VAL A 23 -0.48 -13.23 -14.09
C VAL A 23 -0.64 -12.77 -12.63
N TYR A 24 -1.47 -13.45 -11.85
CA TYR A 24 -1.68 -13.15 -10.43
C TYR A 24 -0.39 -13.30 -9.61
N LEU A 25 0.30 -14.44 -9.73
CA LEU A 25 1.51 -14.71 -8.95
C LEU A 25 2.65 -13.75 -9.30
N GLU A 26 2.86 -13.44 -10.58
CA GLU A 26 3.89 -12.48 -11.01
C GLU A 26 3.53 -11.05 -10.58
N THR A 27 2.26 -10.67 -10.68
CA THR A 27 1.79 -9.37 -10.17
C THR A 27 2.03 -9.24 -8.66
N ARG A 28 1.69 -10.28 -7.88
CA ARG A 28 1.93 -10.34 -6.44
C ARG A 28 3.42 -10.25 -6.11
N ARG A 29 4.28 -10.92 -6.89
CA ARG A 29 5.74 -10.87 -6.75
C ARG A 29 6.29 -9.46 -6.97
N ILE A 30 5.83 -8.78 -8.02
CA ILE A 30 6.21 -7.39 -8.32
C ILE A 30 5.79 -6.46 -7.18
N LEU A 31 4.54 -6.55 -6.71
CA LEU A 31 4.08 -5.72 -5.60
C LEU A 31 4.90 -5.95 -4.32
N GLY A 32 5.24 -7.21 -4.02
CA GLY A 32 6.13 -7.54 -2.91
C GLY A 32 7.49 -6.84 -3.03
N ALA A 33 8.08 -6.84 -4.22
CA ALA A 33 9.32 -6.14 -4.50
C ALA A 33 9.17 -4.60 -4.39
N VAL A 34 8.06 -4.02 -4.85
CA VAL A 34 7.77 -2.59 -4.71
C VAL A 34 7.69 -2.19 -3.24
N PHE A 35 6.98 -2.96 -2.40
CA PHE A 35 6.92 -2.70 -0.96
C PHE A 35 8.30 -2.77 -0.30
N GLN A 36 9.12 -3.76 -0.66
CA GLN A 36 10.48 -3.89 -0.15
C GLN A 36 11.39 -2.74 -0.60
N HIS A 37 11.28 -2.31 -1.86
CA HIS A 37 12.02 -1.17 -2.38
C HIS A 37 11.68 0.12 -1.62
N ILE A 38 10.39 0.43 -1.44
CA ILE A 38 9.96 1.63 -0.69
C ILE A 38 10.44 1.58 0.77
N LYS A 39 10.39 0.39 1.40
CA LYS A 39 10.68 0.26 2.83
C LYS A 39 12.18 0.25 3.14
N TYR A 40 12.99 -0.39 2.30
CA TYR A 40 14.39 -0.71 2.58
C TYR A 40 15.35 -0.15 1.52
N ASP A 41 14.86 0.64 0.58
CA ASP A 41 15.62 1.20 -0.55
C ASP A 41 16.38 0.13 -1.36
N LEU A 42 15.75 -1.04 -1.53
CA LEU A 42 16.35 -2.15 -2.28
C LEU A 42 16.24 -1.91 -3.78
N ILE A 43 17.36 -1.65 -4.45
CA ILE A 43 17.41 -1.43 -5.89
C ILE A 43 17.72 -2.74 -6.61
N PRO A 44 16.95 -3.13 -7.65
CA PRO A 44 17.26 -4.32 -8.45
C PRO A 44 18.66 -4.23 -9.07
N LYS A 45 19.40 -5.35 -9.03
CA LYS A 45 20.68 -5.46 -9.74
C LYS A 45 20.46 -5.44 -11.24
N LYS A 46 21.37 -4.79 -11.98
CA LYS A 46 21.36 -4.80 -13.46
C LYS A 46 21.60 -6.19 -14.06
N ALA A 47 22.30 -7.06 -13.33
CA ALA A 47 22.56 -8.45 -13.72
C ALA A 47 22.81 -9.33 -12.48
N GLY A 48 22.51 -10.62 -12.62
CA GLY A 48 22.70 -11.62 -11.57
C GLY A 48 21.72 -11.50 -10.40
N TYR A 49 21.97 -12.26 -9.33
CA TYR A 49 21.11 -12.33 -8.16
C TYR A 49 21.83 -11.85 -6.88
N PHE A 50 21.06 -11.62 -5.82
CA PHE A 50 21.61 -11.47 -4.48
C PHE A 50 21.89 -12.86 -3.90
N HIS A 51 23.09 -13.06 -3.34
CA HIS A 51 23.54 -14.34 -2.81
C HIS A 51 23.74 -14.34 -1.28
N GLY A 52 23.41 -13.25 -0.60
CA GLY A 52 23.55 -13.14 0.87
C GLY A 52 22.32 -13.57 1.65
N TYR A 53 21.47 -14.44 1.07
CA TYR A 53 20.34 -15.02 1.80
C TYR A 53 20.87 -16.02 2.83
N ASP A 54 20.61 -15.77 4.10
CA ASP A 54 20.93 -16.68 5.20
C ASP A 54 19.69 -17.47 5.57
N SER A 55 19.71 -18.78 5.28
CA SER A 55 18.60 -19.69 5.60
C SER A 55 18.47 -20.01 7.09
N THR A 56 19.46 -19.64 7.91
CA THR A 56 19.45 -19.86 9.36
C THR A 56 18.94 -18.65 10.15
N CYS A 57 18.76 -17.51 9.48
CA CYS A 57 18.19 -16.31 10.07
C CYS A 57 16.71 -16.52 10.43
N ASP A 58 16.34 -16.28 11.69
CA ASP A 58 14.96 -16.28 12.12
C ASP A 58 14.24 -15.01 11.64
N ALA A 59 13.37 -15.16 10.65
CA ALA A 59 12.57 -14.08 10.08
C ALA A 59 11.27 -13.80 10.85
N SER A 60 11.07 -14.42 12.01
CA SER A 60 9.88 -14.22 12.84
C SER A 60 9.80 -12.82 13.43
N ILE A 61 8.59 -12.30 13.58
CA ILE A 61 8.35 -11.04 14.27
C ILE A 61 8.51 -11.26 15.77
N SER A 62 9.36 -10.47 16.43
CA SER A 62 9.56 -10.59 17.88
C SER A 62 8.33 -10.16 18.67
N HIS A 63 8.07 -10.84 19.80
CA HIS A 63 6.93 -10.53 20.66
C HIS A 63 6.88 -9.05 21.10
N PRO A 64 7.98 -8.41 21.57
CA PRO A 64 7.95 -7.00 21.95
C PRO A 64 7.64 -6.07 20.77
N PHE A 65 8.10 -6.42 19.56
CA PHE A 65 7.81 -5.63 18.37
C PHE A 65 6.31 -5.67 18.04
N ALA A 66 5.71 -6.86 18.02
CA ALA A 66 4.30 -7.06 17.69
C ALA A 66 3.32 -6.48 18.73
N THR A 67 3.65 -6.54 20.02
CA THR A 67 2.71 -6.16 21.09
C THR A 67 2.87 -4.72 21.59
N ALA A 68 4.07 -4.14 21.47
CA ALA A 68 4.36 -2.82 22.02
C ALA A 68 5.07 -1.90 21.02
N ALA A 69 6.28 -2.24 20.58
CA ALA A 69 7.15 -1.26 19.91
C ALA A 69 6.54 -0.70 18.62
N PHE A 70 5.90 -1.54 17.80
CA PHE A 70 5.31 -1.08 16.53
C PHE A 70 4.03 -0.24 16.72
N ARG A 71 3.50 -0.13 17.94
CA ARG A 71 2.39 0.77 18.28
C ARG A 71 2.83 2.24 18.45
N PHE A 72 4.11 2.56 18.29
CA PHE A 72 4.59 3.96 18.31
C PHE A 72 3.79 4.85 17.34
N GLY A 73 3.29 4.28 16.24
CA GLY A 73 2.44 4.97 15.27
C GLY A 73 1.15 5.55 15.87
N HIS A 74 0.65 5.03 16.99
CA HIS A 74 -0.52 5.60 17.68
C HIS A 74 -0.28 7.03 18.18
N ALA A 75 0.97 7.41 18.46
CA ALA A 75 1.33 8.78 18.84
C ALA A 75 1.35 9.74 17.63
N LEU A 76 1.37 9.22 16.40
CA LEU A 76 1.40 10.00 15.17
C LEU A 76 0.00 10.24 14.57
N ILE A 77 -1.04 9.62 15.15
CA ILE A 77 -2.40 9.69 14.64
C ILE A 77 -2.99 11.07 14.90
N ARG A 78 -3.55 11.67 13.84
CA ARG A 78 -4.31 12.92 13.91
C ARG A 78 -5.78 12.63 14.13
N ARG A 79 -6.48 13.56 14.79
CA ARG A 79 -7.94 13.47 14.99
C ARG A 79 -8.71 13.79 13.70
N MET A 80 -8.26 14.77 12.93
CA MET A 80 -8.92 15.28 11.73
C MET A 80 -8.11 14.94 10.48
N PHE A 81 -8.77 14.41 9.46
CA PHE A 81 -8.18 14.14 8.15
C PHE A 81 -8.76 15.11 7.11
N CYS A 82 -7.93 16.02 6.62
CA CYS A 82 -8.35 17.02 5.63
C CYS A 82 -8.68 16.35 4.29
N ARG A 83 -9.68 16.92 3.61
CA ARG A 83 -10.11 16.47 2.28
C ARG A 83 -9.82 17.55 1.26
N LEU A 84 -8.94 17.28 0.31
CA LEU A 84 -8.51 18.24 -0.71
C LEU A 84 -8.99 17.80 -2.09
N ASN A 85 -9.23 18.76 -2.97
CA ASN A 85 -9.45 18.50 -4.40
C ASN A 85 -8.11 18.46 -5.17
N SER A 86 -8.19 18.24 -6.48
CA SER A 86 -7.03 18.22 -7.40
C SER A 86 -6.23 19.52 -7.46
N PHE A 87 -6.73 20.62 -6.89
CA PHE A 87 -6.01 21.89 -6.76
C PHE A 87 -5.43 22.10 -5.35
N TYR A 88 -5.39 21.06 -4.52
CA TYR A 88 -4.94 21.10 -3.12
C TYR A 88 -5.72 22.09 -2.24
N ARG A 89 -6.98 22.36 -2.59
CA ARG A 89 -7.88 23.20 -1.79
C ARG A 89 -8.87 22.34 -1.04
N ASN A 90 -9.31 22.80 0.14
CA ASN A 90 -10.36 22.14 0.91
C ASN A 90 -11.57 21.87 0.03
N HIS A 91 -11.99 20.61 0.01
CA HIS A 91 -13.09 20.15 -0.82
C HIS A 91 -14.38 19.96 -0.01
N SER A 92 -14.27 19.39 1.20
CA SER A 92 -15.37 19.21 2.14
C SER A 92 -14.88 19.30 3.58
N GLU A 93 -15.78 19.11 4.54
CA GLU A 93 -15.40 18.98 5.95
C GLU A 93 -14.39 17.84 6.17
N PRO A 94 -13.43 18.00 7.10
CA PRO A 94 -12.50 16.95 7.47
C PRO A 94 -13.20 15.74 8.08
N VAL A 95 -12.61 14.56 7.90
CA VAL A 95 -13.08 13.33 8.55
C VAL A 95 -12.59 13.30 10.00
N ASP A 96 -13.51 13.31 10.98
CA ASP A 96 -13.19 13.07 12.40
C ASP A 96 -12.98 11.57 12.65
N LEU A 97 -11.78 11.21 13.10
CA LEU A 97 -11.43 9.85 13.47
C LEU A 97 -12.39 9.22 14.48
N VAL A 98 -12.84 10.00 15.47
CA VAL A 98 -13.71 9.50 16.55
C VAL A 98 -15.04 9.02 16.00
N GLN A 99 -15.57 9.73 15.01
CA GLN A 99 -16.86 9.42 14.39
C GLN A 99 -16.74 8.36 13.29
N ASN A 100 -15.54 8.13 12.78
CA ASN A 100 -15.30 7.28 11.61
C ASN A 100 -14.55 5.98 11.93
N PHE A 101 -14.32 5.67 13.21
CA PHE A 101 -13.73 4.39 13.57
C PHE A 101 -14.65 3.24 13.15
N ASN A 102 -14.14 2.34 12.30
CA ASN A 102 -14.92 1.27 11.63
C ASN A 102 -16.05 1.77 10.71
N ASN A 103 -16.08 3.05 10.33
CA ASN A 103 -16.99 3.56 9.32
C ASN A 103 -16.24 3.81 8.01
N VAL A 104 -16.71 3.22 6.92
CA VAL A 104 -16.10 3.37 5.57
C VAL A 104 -16.83 4.38 4.69
N GLU A 105 -17.93 4.97 5.16
CA GLU A 105 -18.78 5.87 4.38
C GLU A 105 -17.98 7.02 3.74
N SER A 106 -17.10 7.67 4.51
CA SER A 106 -16.24 8.76 4.02
C SER A 106 -15.31 8.37 2.87
N VAL A 107 -14.95 7.08 2.76
CA VAL A 107 -14.08 6.56 1.68
C VAL A 107 -14.87 6.40 0.37
N TYR A 108 -16.17 6.07 0.47
CA TYR A 108 -17.03 5.79 -0.68
C TYR A 108 -17.92 6.97 -1.08
N ASP A 109 -17.96 8.02 -0.27
CA ASP A 109 -18.69 9.25 -0.54
C ASP A 109 -18.09 10.01 -1.74
N LYS A 110 -18.61 9.71 -2.93
CA LYS A 110 -18.18 10.35 -4.18
C LYS A 110 -18.56 11.82 -4.27
N GLU A 111 -19.62 12.25 -3.59
CA GLU A 111 -20.08 13.65 -3.64
C GLU A 111 -19.06 14.56 -2.98
N ASN A 112 -18.43 14.08 -1.92
CA ASN A 112 -17.35 14.77 -1.26
C ASN A 112 -15.96 14.25 -1.68
N GLY A 113 -15.79 13.64 -2.86
CA GLY A 113 -14.47 13.31 -3.43
C GLY A 113 -13.83 11.99 -2.99
N GLY A 114 -14.55 11.16 -2.23
CA GLY A 114 -14.16 9.78 -1.86
C GLY A 114 -12.75 9.64 -1.28
N ILE A 115 -12.11 8.50 -1.56
CA ILE A 115 -10.73 8.23 -1.16
C ILE A 115 -9.71 9.19 -1.79
N ASP A 116 -9.96 9.65 -3.00
CA ASP A 116 -9.02 10.47 -3.76
C ASP A 116 -8.83 11.82 -3.04
N SER A 117 -9.90 12.37 -2.44
CA SER A 117 -9.80 13.57 -1.58
C SER A 117 -8.99 13.41 -0.29
N LEU A 118 -8.78 12.18 0.19
CA LEU A 118 -7.97 11.88 1.38
C LEU A 118 -6.50 11.64 1.03
N LEU A 119 -6.24 11.16 -0.18
CA LEU A 119 -4.90 10.93 -0.73
C LEU A 119 -4.35 12.16 -1.46
N TRP A 120 -5.24 13.06 -1.89
CA TRP A 120 -4.96 14.24 -2.69
C TRP A 120 -4.44 13.91 -4.09
N ASP A 121 -4.98 12.82 -4.67
CA ASP A 121 -4.67 12.28 -6.00
C ASP A 121 -5.81 12.51 -7.01
#